data_AF-A0A2E0BMZ4-F1
#
_entry.id   AF-A0A2E0BMZ4-F1
#
_cell.length_a   1.000
_cell.length_b   1.000
_cell.length_c   1.000
_cell.angle_alpha   90.00
_cell.angle_beta   90.00
_cell.angle_gamma   90.00
#
_symmetry.space_group_name_H-M   'P 1'
#
loop_
_entity.id
_entity.type
_entity.pdbx_description
1 polymer ?
#
loop_
_entity_poly.entity_id
_entity_poly.type
_entity_poly.pdbx_seq_one_letter_code
_entity_poly.pdbx_strand_id
1 'polypeptide(L)'
;MTKPKFTYNKLNATCCFCCRTANPHPDFDEPLVTTKVETNNKRIELCINCYFDLETFAQENKQSIVEVVKEKENLLRILNKSSIV
;
A
#
# COMPACT_ATOMS: atom_id res chain seq x y z
N MET A 1 -12.91 3.22 -13.82
CA MET A 1 -12.13 2.92 -12.60
C MET A 1 -12.90 3.43 -11.41
N THR A 2 -13.15 2.60 -10.40
CA THR A 2 -13.70 3.04 -9.12
C THR A 2 -12.65 3.86 -8.40
N LYS A 3 -12.99 5.10 -8.01
CA LYS A 3 -12.07 5.96 -7.25
C LYS A 3 -11.71 5.30 -5.93
N PRO A 4 -10.44 5.35 -5.47
CA PRO A 4 -10.07 4.83 -4.17
C PRO A 4 -10.81 5.58 -3.07
N LYS A 5 -11.24 4.86 -2.03
CA LYS A 5 -11.77 5.47 -0.81
C LYS A 5 -10.64 5.60 0.20
N PHE A 6 -10.21 6.83 0.47
CA PHE A 6 -9.21 7.12 1.49
C PHE A 6 -9.84 7.26 2.87
N THR A 7 -9.13 6.78 3.88
CA THR A 7 -9.47 6.87 5.30
C THR A 7 -8.44 7.75 5.99
N TYR A 8 -8.92 8.76 6.71
CA TYR A 8 -8.11 9.72 7.45
C TYR A 8 -8.14 9.38 8.95
N ASN A 9 -7.10 9.77 9.69
CA ASN A 9 -7.03 9.68 11.15
C ASN A 9 -7.32 8.29 11.74
N LYS A 10 -7.09 7.23 10.96
CA LYS A 10 -7.21 5.86 11.46
C LYS A 10 -6.04 5.60 12.42
N LEU A 11 -6.34 5.23 13.66
CA LEU A 11 -5.34 5.00 14.72
C LEU A 11 -4.32 3.95 14.30
N ASN A 12 -4.79 2.76 13.90
CA ASN A 12 -3.96 1.67 13.40
C ASN A 12 -3.78 1.71 11.87
N ALA A 13 -3.66 2.90 11.28
CA ALA A 13 -3.28 3.03 9.87
C ALA A 13 -1.87 2.49 9.65
N THR A 14 -1.66 1.64 8.63
CA THR A 14 -0.32 1.18 8.27
C THR A 14 -0.20 1.09 6.76
N CYS A 15 1.02 1.19 6.22
CA CYS A 15 1.26 0.91 4.82
C CYS A 15 2.04 -0.39 4.64
N CYS A 16 1.52 -1.30 3.82
CA CYS A 16 2.16 -2.59 3.52
C CYS A 16 3.53 -2.45 2.82
N PHE A 17 3.82 -1.32 2.17
CA PHE A 17 5.00 -1.18 1.30
C PHE A 17 6.08 -0.25 1.82
N CYS A 18 5.72 0.91 2.36
CA CYS A 18 6.71 1.83 2.94
C CYS A 18 6.85 1.69 4.46
N CYS A 19 6.12 0.73 5.07
CA CYS A 19 6.16 0.45 6.50
C CYS A 19 5.88 1.67 7.41
N ARG A 20 5.27 2.75 6.90
CA ARG A 20 4.80 3.87 7.72
C ARG A 20 3.88 3.33 8.82
N THR A 21 4.16 3.75 10.05
CA THR A 21 3.54 3.25 11.27
C THR A 21 2.19 3.91 11.56
N ALA A 22 1.51 3.38 12.58
CA ALA A 22 0.25 3.89 13.12
C ALA A 22 0.28 5.38 13.48
N ASN A 23 -0.90 5.99 13.51
CA ASN A 23 -1.11 7.32 14.05
C ASN A 23 -1.32 7.25 15.57
N PRO A 24 -0.90 8.25 16.36
CA PRO A 24 0.01 9.33 15.97
C PRO A 24 1.41 8.78 15.66
N HIS A 25 2.07 9.33 14.64
CA HIS A 25 3.45 8.97 14.35
C HIS A 25 4.37 9.64 15.41
N PRO A 26 5.42 8.97 15.91
CA PRO A 26 6.30 9.56 16.93
C PRO A 26 7.00 10.84 16.45
N ASP A 27 7.39 10.86 15.17
CA ASP A 27 8.20 11.94 14.59
C ASP A 27 7.45 12.88 13.62
N PHE A 28 6.17 12.63 13.31
CA PHE A 28 5.43 13.41 12.31
C PHE A 28 4.02 13.73 12.80
N ASP A 29 3.63 15.00 12.74
CA ASP A 29 2.29 15.47 13.12
C ASP A 29 1.22 15.19 12.05
N GLU A 30 1.62 14.71 10.87
CA GLU A 30 0.71 14.42 9.77
C GLU A 30 0.07 13.03 9.91
N PRO A 31 -1.28 12.90 9.82
CA PRO A 31 -1.94 11.62 9.87
C PRO A 31 -1.65 10.78 8.62
N LEU A 32 -1.37 9.49 8.82
CA LEU A 32 -1.26 8.52 7.75
C LEU A 32 -2.62 8.27 7.10
N VAL A 33 -2.84 8.90 5.93
CA VAL A 33 -4.00 8.66 5.07
C VAL A 33 -3.80 7.36 4.31
N THR A 34 -4.78 6.46 4.38
CA THR A 34 -4.67 5.11 3.78
C THR A 34 -5.89 4.74 2.95
N THR A 35 -5.70 3.84 1.99
CA THR A 35 -6.78 3.14 1.29
C THR A 35 -6.54 1.63 1.31
N LYS A 36 -7.56 0.88 0.96
CA LYS A 36 -7.52 -0.58 0.92
C LYS A 36 -7.71 -1.06 -0.51
N VAL A 37 -6.75 -1.85 -1.00
CA VAL A 37 -6.83 -2.50 -2.30
C VAL A 37 -7.14 -3.98 -2.08
N GLU A 38 -8.20 -4.45 -2.71
CA GLU A 38 -8.57 -5.87 -2.69
C GLU A 38 -7.82 -6.62 -3.78
N THR A 39 -7.07 -7.63 -3.36
CA THR A 39 -6.45 -8.64 -4.22
C THR A 39 -7.13 -9.98 -3.93
N ASN A 40 -7.02 -10.96 -4.85
CA ASN A 40 -7.81 -12.21 -4.82
C ASN A 40 -8.10 -12.81 -3.43
N ASN A 41 -7.13 -12.81 -2.51
CA ASN A 41 -7.29 -13.40 -1.18
C ASN A 41 -6.95 -12.46 -0.01
N LYS A 42 -6.63 -11.18 -0.26
CA LYS A 42 -6.14 -10.26 0.77
C LYS A 42 -6.54 -8.82 0.50
N ARG A 43 -6.78 -8.10 1.58
CA ARG A 43 -6.99 -6.65 1.58
C ARG A 43 -5.70 -5.96 2.03
N ILE A 44 -5.01 -5.33 1.08
CA ILE A 44 -3.75 -4.64 1.32
C ILE A 44 -4.03 -3.18 1.67
N GLU A 45 -3.49 -2.71 2.78
CA GLU A 45 -3.57 -1.29 3.17
C GLU A 45 -2.36 -0.53 2.66
N LEU A 46 -2.62 0.57 1.95
CA LEU A 46 -1.62 1.42 1.32
C LEU A 46 -1.81 2.85 1.80
N CYS A 47 -0.71 3.56 2.09
CA CYS A 47 -0.79 5.00 2.28
C CYS A 47 -1.06 5.72 0.94
N ILE A 48 -1.55 6.95 1.03
CA ILE A 48 -1.88 7.78 -0.14
C ILE A 48 -0.72 7.91 -1.14
N ASN A 49 0.52 8.08 -0.65
CA ASN A 49 1.70 8.21 -1.50
C ASN A 49 1.98 6.91 -2.27
N CYS A 50 2.09 5.78 -1.56
CA CYS A 50 2.32 4.48 -2.23
C CYS A 50 1.18 4.10 -3.17
N TYR A 51 -0.06 4.49 -2.88
CA TYR A 51 -1.16 4.27 -3.80
C TYR A 51 -0.93 5.01 -5.12
N PHE A 52 -0.64 6.32 -5.07
CA PHE A 52 -0.45 7.12 -6.27
C PHE A 52 0.81 6.74 -7.05
N ASP A 53 1.91 6.40 -6.37
CA ASP A 53 3.12 5.88 -7.05
C ASP A 53 2.79 4.63 -7.89
N LEU A 54 2.00 3.71 -7.33
CA LEU A 54 1.60 2.48 -8.02
C LEU A 54 0.53 2.74 -9.08
N GLU A 55 -0.37 3.70 -8.86
CA GLU A 55 -1.36 4.10 -9.85
C GLU A 55 -0.69 4.71 -11.08
N THR A 56 0.28 5.61 -10.90
CA THR A 56 1.10 6.18 -11.98
C THR A 56 1.83 5.08 -12.73
N PHE A 57 2.53 4.19 -12.03
CA PHE A 57 3.19 3.04 -12.65
C PHE A 57 2.21 2.16 -13.45
N ALA A 58 1.04 1.87 -12.89
CA ALA A 58 0.04 1.04 -13.56
C ALA A 58 -0.49 1.71 -14.84
N GLN A 59 -0.73 3.03 -14.80
CA GLN A 59 -1.16 3.81 -15.95
C GLN A 59 -0.11 3.84 -17.06
N GLU A 60 1.16 4.09 -16.71
CA GLU A 60 2.28 4.09 -17.66
C GLU A 60 2.47 2.74 -18.34
N ASN A 61 2.25 1.65 -17.61
CA ASN A 61 2.43 0.27 -18.09
C ASN A 61 1.13 -0.37 -18.62
N LYS A 62 0.02 0.37 -18.68
CA LYS A 62 -1.31 -0.13 -19.11
C LYS A 62 -1.77 -1.37 -18.33
N GLN A 63 -1.41 -1.46 -17.05
CA GLN A 63 -1.81 -2.52 -16.13
C GLN A 63 -2.89 -2.00 -15.17
N SER A 64 -3.64 -2.91 -14.54
CA SER A 64 -4.50 -2.52 -13.42
C SER A 64 -3.66 -2.31 -12.15
N ILE A 65 -4.03 -1.35 -11.32
CA ILE A 65 -3.38 -1.15 -10.02
C ILE A 65 -3.45 -2.41 -9.14
N VAL A 66 -4.50 -3.22 -9.29
CA VAL A 66 -4.66 -4.49 -8.55
C VAL A 66 -3.57 -5.49 -8.96
N GLU A 67 -3.25 -5.60 -10.25
CA GLU A 67 -2.16 -6.46 -10.73
C GLU A 67 -0.80 -5.98 -10.21
N VAL A 68 -0.52 -4.67 -10.30
CA VAL A 68 0.73 -4.08 -9.82
C VAL A 68 0.92 -4.29 -8.31
N VAL A 69 -0.12 -4.07 -7.51
CA VAL A 69 -0.10 -4.31 -6.05
C VAL A 69 0.17 -5.78 -5.76
N LYS A 70 -0.47 -6.71 -6.50
CA LYS A 70 -0.28 -8.15 -6.34
C LYS A 70 1.16 -8.57 -6.68
N GLU A 71 1.73 -8.05 -7.76
CA GLU A 71 3.11 -8.32 -8.16
C GLU A 71 4.11 -7.85 -7.10
N LYS A 72 3.97 -6.60 -6.64
CA LYS A 72 4.82 -6.05 -5.58
C LYS A 72 4.72 -6.83 -4.26
N GLU A 73 3.52 -7.27 -3.89
CA GLU A 73 3.30 -8.09 -2.71
C GLU A 73 3.94 -9.48 -2.83
N ASN A 74 3.88 -10.11 -4.01
CA ASN A 74 4.57 -11.36 -4.28
C ASN A 74 6.09 -11.21 -4.21
N LEU A 75 6.65 -10.12 -4.76
CA LEU A 75 8.09 -9.83 -4.68
C LEU A 75 8.54 -9.66 -3.23
N LEU A 76 7.80 -8.90 -2.42
CA LEU A 76 8.11 -8.75 -0.99
C LEU A 76 8.09 -10.08 -0.24
N ARG A 77 7.13 -10.98 -0.55
CA ARG A 77 7.11 -12.33 0.04
C ARG A 77 8.34 -13.15 -0.32
N ILE A 78 8.80 -13.06 -1.56
CA ILE A 78 10.01 -13.78 -2.02
C ILE A 78 11.23 -13.23 -1.28
N LEU A 79 11.41 -11.91 -1.28
CA LEU A 79 12.54 -11.24 -0.63
C LEU A 79 12.58 -11.54 0.87
N ASN A 80 11.44 -11.46 1.57
CA ASN A 80 11.36 -11.76 3.00
C ASN A 80 11.66 -13.22 3.32
N LYS A 81 11.36 -14.17 2.43
CA LYS A 81 11.77 -15.57 2.59
C LYS A 81 13.27 -15.76 2.42
N SER A 82 13.86 -15.06 1.45
CA SER A 82 15.30 -15.10 1.20
C SER A 82 16.13 -14.54 2.35
N SER A 83 15.60 -13.59 3.12
CA SER A 83 16.27 -13.03 4.31
C SER A 83 16.30 -13.95 5.53
N ILE A 84 15.63 -15.12 5.47
CA ILE A 84 15.54 -16.10 6.57
C ILE A 84 16.53 -17.27 6.36
N VAL A 85 17.29 -17.27 5.26
CA VAL A 85 18.28 -18.31 4.90
C VAL A 85 19.70 -17.81 5.10
#